data_AF-A0A838X3A8-F1
#
_entry.id   AF-A0A838X3A8-F1
#
_cell.length_a   1.000
_cell.length_b   1.000
_cell.length_c   1.000
_cell.angle_alpha   90.00
_cell.angle_beta   90.00
_cell.angle_gamma   90.00
#
_symmetry.space_group_name_H-M   'P 1'
#
loop_
_entity.id
_entity.type
_entity.pdbx_description
1 polymer ?
#
loop_
_entity_poly.entity_id
_entity_poly.type
_entity_poly.pdbx_seq_one_letter_code
_entity_poly.pdbx_strand_id
1 'polypeptide(L)'
;MGDSISTDRYTPRQRTVYRARLVDELEVFDRHLQQADFVSQGTIGLELELNLVDDAMDPAPLNHKVLANLGDEYQSEIGSYNVELNLPPQSIDGDGLRALESHLRQRLGAVHAAAGKAGTRVAMIGTLPTMTTEFLEDPGWITDEHRYRGLNHSIMESRGELLHIDVARMESYRHDFEDIST
;
A
#
# COMPACT_ATOMS: atom_id res chain seq x y z
N MET A 1 -0.54 -5.65 5.32
CA MET A 1 0.70 -5.32 4.58
C MET A 1 1.91 -6.11 5.08
N GLY A 2 2.91 -6.34 4.21
CA GLY A 2 4.10 -7.17 4.51
C GLY A 2 5.16 -6.44 5.33
N ASP A 3 5.92 -7.19 6.15
CA ASP A 3 6.92 -6.64 7.07
C ASP A 3 8.05 -5.88 6.36
N SER A 4 8.63 -4.90 7.07
CA SER A 4 9.86 -4.25 6.64
C SER A 4 11.00 -5.27 6.54
N ILE A 5 11.67 -5.29 5.39
CA ILE A 5 12.83 -6.16 5.14
C ILE A 5 14.13 -5.43 5.49
N SER A 6 15.18 -6.19 5.82
CA SER A 6 16.49 -5.63 6.19
C SER A 6 17.46 -5.46 5.01
N THR A 7 17.10 -5.96 3.82
CA THR A 7 17.92 -5.90 2.60
C THR A 7 17.02 -5.74 1.38
N ASP A 8 17.47 -4.99 0.39
CA ASP A 8 16.78 -4.74 -0.88
C ASP A 8 17.32 -5.62 -2.04
N ARG A 9 18.35 -6.42 -1.79
CA ARG A 9 18.99 -7.30 -2.80
C ARG A 9 19.15 -8.73 -2.31
N TYR A 10 18.98 -9.66 -3.25
CA TYR A 10 19.06 -11.10 -3.01
C TYR A 10 19.87 -11.82 -4.09
N THR A 11 20.78 -12.69 -3.67
CA THR A 11 21.60 -13.51 -4.58
C THR A 11 20.78 -14.59 -5.28
N PRO A 12 21.23 -15.13 -6.42
CA PRO A 12 20.60 -16.27 -7.08
C PRO A 12 20.41 -17.48 -6.15
N ARG A 13 21.39 -17.75 -5.27
CA ARG A 13 21.29 -18.82 -4.27
C ARG A 13 20.16 -18.58 -3.28
N GLN A 14 20.04 -17.37 -2.74
CA GLN A 14 18.95 -17.00 -1.83
C GLN A 14 17.59 -17.13 -2.52
N ARG A 15 17.48 -16.68 -3.80
CA ARG A 15 16.26 -16.83 -4.60
C ARG A 15 15.87 -18.32 -4.79
N THR A 16 16.83 -19.21 -5.03
CA THR A 16 16.58 -20.66 -5.13
C THR A 16 16.10 -21.25 -3.80
N VAL A 17 16.74 -20.90 -2.68
CA VAL A 17 16.31 -21.36 -1.34
C VAL A 17 14.90 -20.84 -1.01
N TYR A 18 14.62 -19.57 -1.30
CA TYR A 18 13.30 -18.97 -1.08
C TYR A 18 12.21 -19.71 -1.86
N ARG A 19 12.43 -20.01 -3.15
CA ARG A 19 11.46 -20.75 -3.96
C ARG A 19 11.17 -22.15 -3.41
N ALA A 20 12.20 -22.86 -2.96
CA ALA A 20 12.01 -24.18 -2.34
C ALA A 20 11.15 -24.07 -1.07
N ARG A 21 11.47 -23.12 -0.18
CA ARG A 21 10.68 -22.87 1.04
C ARG A 21 9.24 -22.45 0.75
N LEU A 22 9.04 -21.59 -0.25
CA LEU A 22 7.71 -21.15 -0.65
C LEU A 22 6.85 -22.34 -1.11
N VAL A 23 7.43 -23.27 -1.87
CA VAL A 23 6.74 -24.50 -2.27
C VAL A 23 6.41 -25.35 -1.04
N ASP A 24 7.36 -25.55 -0.13
CA ASP A 24 7.14 -26.32 1.10
C ASP A 24 6.02 -25.69 1.97
N GLU A 25 5.99 -24.37 2.11
CA GLU A 25 4.96 -23.63 2.85
C GLU A 25 3.59 -23.72 2.18
N LEU A 26 3.53 -23.66 0.84
CA LEU A 26 2.29 -23.86 0.09
C LEU A 26 1.74 -25.29 0.26
N GLU A 27 2.60 -26.30 0.34
CA GLU A 27 2.17 -27.68 0.64
C GLU A 27 1.64 -27.83 2.07
N VAL A 28 2.28 -27.15 3.05
CA VAL A 28 1.77 -27.10 4.43
C VAL A 28 0.41 -26.42 4.47
N PHE A 29 0.27 -25.29 3.76
CA PHE A 29 -0.98 -24.53 3.70
C PHE A 29 -2.09 -25.34 3.04
N ASP A 30 -1.83 -26.05 1.93
CA ASP A 30 -2.81 -26.94 1.28
C ASP A 30 -3.31 -28.03 2.23
N ARG A 31 -2.42 -28.72 2.95
CA ARG A 31 -2.83 -29.71 3.97
C ARG A 31 -3.66 -29.08 5.08
N HIS A 32 -3.32 -27.86 5.50
CA HIS A 32 -4.10 -27.15 6.50
C HIS A 32 -5.50 -26.84 5.97
N LEU A 33 -5.65 -26.33 4.74
CA LEU A 33 -6.94 -26.04 4.12
C LEU A 33 -7.83 -27.29 4.01
N GLN A 34 -7.26 -28.46 3.75
CA GLN A 34 -8.00 -29.73 3.67
C GLN A 34 -8.54 -30.21 5.03
N GLN A 35 -7.93 -29.77 6.13
CA GLN A 35 -8.27 -30.16 7.51
C GLN A 35 -8.90 -29.03 8.31
N ALA A 36 -8.94 -27.81 7.76
CA ALA A 36 -9.41 -26.63 8.45
C ALA A 36 -10.93 -26.64 8.55
N ASP A 37 -11.43 -26.53 9.78
CA ASP A 37 -12.83 -26.23 10.04
C ASP A 37 -13.03 -24.71 9.97
N PHE A 38 -13.73 -24.25 8.94
CA PHE A 38 -14.10 -22.85 8.81
C PHE A 38 -15.45 -22.58 9.45
N VAL A 39 -15.54 -21.51 10.25
CA VAL A 39 -16.82 -21.00 10.74
C VAL A 39 -17.69 -20.55 9.56
N SER A 40 -18.90 -21.10 9.46
CA SER A 40 -19.88 -20.74 8.43
C SER A 40 -20.68 -19.50 8.86
N GLN A 41 -19.99 -18.37 8.97
CA GLN A 41 -20.58 -17.07 9.32
C GLN A 41 -20.01 -15.97 8.43
N GLY A 42 -20.85 -14.99 8.07
CA GLY A 42 -20.43 -13.85 7.27
C GLY A 42 -19.55 -12.91 8.10
N THR A 43 -18.34 -12.65 7.63
CA THR A 43 -17.48 -11.60 8.18
C THR A 43 -17.01 -10.68 7.07
N ILE A 44 -16.68 -9.44 7.44
CA ILE A 44 -16.09 -8.46 6.53
C ILE A 44 -14.91 -7.78 7.22
N GLY A 45 -13.75 -7.80 6.55
CA GLY A 45 -12.62 -6.91 6.83
C GLY A 45 -12.59 -5.82 5.77
N LEU A 46 -11.93 -4.70 6.07
CA LEU A 46 -11.83 -3.58 5.16
C LEU A 46 -10.42 -2.99 5.23
N GLU A 47 -9.84 -2.74 4.07
CA GLU A 47 -8.62 -1.95 3.90
C GLU A 47 -8.97 -0.74 3.03
N LEU A 48 -8.45 0.43 3.39
CA LEU A 48 -8.64 1.64 2.61
C LEU A 48 -7.32 2.42 2.55
N GLU A 49 -6.90 2.72 1.35
CA GLU A 49 -5.79 3.62 1.07
C GLU A 49 -6.30 5.05 0.93
N LEU A 50 -5.58 5.98 1.53
CA LEU A 50 -5.92 7.38 1.59
C LEU A 50 -4.77 8.21 1.04
N ASN A 51 -5.08 9.18 0.17
CA ASN A 51 -4.09 10.11 -0.34
C ASN A 51 -3.93 11.29 0.63
N LEU A 52 -2.69 11.70 0.87
CA LEU A 52 -2.32 12.92 1.55
C LEU A 52 -2.06 13.99 0.51
N VAL A 53 -2.67 15.15 0.69
CA VAL A 53 -2.52 16.30 -0.21
C VAL A 53 -2.22 17.57 0.59
N ASP A 54 -1.60 18.53 -0.06
CA ASP A 54 -1.35 19.86 0.51
C ASP A 54 -2.55 20.81 0.30
N ASP A 55 -2.33 22.11 0.55
CA ASP A 55 -3.37 23.14 0.36
C ASP A 55 -3.71 23.41 -1.11
N ALA A 56 -2.80 23.08 -2.04
CA ALA A 56 -3.01 23.15 -3.49
C ALA A 56 -3.70 21.90 -4.05
N MET A 57 -3.93 20.88 -3.20
CA MET A 57 -4.41 19.54 -3.58
C MET A 57 -3.39 18.71 -4.34
N ASP A 58 -2.11 19.07 -4.28
CA ASP A 58 -1.01 18.29 -4.84
C ASP A 58 -0.61 17.16 -3.88
N PRO A 59 -0.06 16.03 -4.37
CA PRO A 59 0.38 14.94 -3.52
C PRO A 59 1.39 15.43 -2.45
N ALA A 60 1.15 15.09 -1.18
CA ALA A 60 2.00 15.52 -0.07
C ALA A 60 2.80 14.33 0.50
N PRO A 61 4.12 14.21 0.22
CA PRO A 61 4.97 13.07 0.59
C PRO A 61 5.34 13.06 2.09
N LEU A 62 4.33 13.00 2.96
CA LEU A 62 4.45 13.20 4.41
C LEU A 62 3.79 12.08 5.22
N ASN A 63 3.60 10.88 4.65
CA ASN A 63 2.97 9.75 5.34
C ASN A 63 3.66 9.38 6.65
N HIS A 64 5.00 9.41 6.72
CA HIS A 64 5.77 9.14 7.93
C HIS A 64 5.40 10.08 9.09
N LYS A 65 5.12 11.36 8.80
CA LYS A 65 4.68 12.33 9.83
C LYS A 65 3.25 12.04 10.30
N VAL A 66 2.39 11.62 9.39
CA VAL A 66 1.01 11.23 9.70
C VAL A 66 0.99 9.95 10.54
N LEU A 67 1.69 8.91 10.09
CA LEU A 67 1.79 7.61 10.74
C LEU A 67 2.43 7.68 12.12
N ALA A 68 3.39 8.59 12.35
CA ALA A 68 3.96 8.82 13.68
C ALA A 68 2.92 9.27 14.75
N ASN A 69 1.72 9.66 14.33
CA ASN A 69 0.61 10.07 15.20
C ASN A 69 -0.52 9.02 15.26
N LEU A 70 -0.34 7.85 14.67
CA LEU A 70 -1.34 6.80 14.51
C LEU A 70 -0.88 5.47 15.17
N GLY A 71 -1.83 4.56 15.38
CA GLY A 71 -1.57 3.22 15.94
C GLY A 71 -1.18 2.19 14.89
N ASP A 72 -1.03 0.93 15.33
CA ASP A 72 -0.58 -0.19 14.49
C ASP A 72 -1.60 -0.62 13.42
N GLU A 73 -2.86 -0.17 13.53
CA GLU A 73 -3.89 -0.39 12.52
C GLU A 73 -3.75 0.51 11.27
N TYR A 74 -2.70 1.33 11.20
CA TYR A 74 -2.37 2.14 10.03
C TYR A 74 -0.96 1.83 9.56
N GLN A 75 -0.77 1.82 8.25
CA GLN A 75 0.49 1.41 7.65
C GLN A 75 0.88 2.35 6.51
N SER A 76 2.17 2.34 6.17
CA SER A 76 2.69 3.02 5.00
C SER A 76 2.33 2.25 3.72
N GLU A 77 2.11 3.02 2.65
CA GLU A 77 1.94 2.49 1.30
C GLU A 77 3.13 2.82 0.41
N ILE A 78 3.14 2.30 -0.82
CA ILE A 78 4.26 2.54 -1.75
C ILE A 78 4.49 4.03 -1.98
N GLY A 79 3.42 4.81 -2.11
CA GLY A 79 3.47 6.26 -2.15
C GLY A 79 3.77 6.85 -0.76
N SER A 80 4.79 7.69 -0.66
CA SER A 80 5.10 8.48 0.54
C SER A 80 4.01 9.50 0.89
N TYR A 81 3.03 9.67 -0.01
CA TYR A 81 1.82 10.46 0.16
C TYR A 81 0.59 9.59 0.47
N ASN A 82 0.74 8.27 0.66
CA ASN A 82 -0.36 7.37 1.00
C ASN A 82 -0.25 6.84 2.43
N VAL A 83 -1.41 6.66 3.05
CA VAL A 83 -1.57 5.90 4.30
C VAL A 83 -2.69 4.87 4.13
N GLU A 84 -2.44 3.65 4.59
CA GLU A 84 -3.44 2.59 4.64
C GLU A 84 -4.09 2.58 6.03
N LEU A 85 -5.40 2.35 6.08
CA LEU A 85 -6.12 1.97 7.30
C LEU A 85 -6.60 0.52 7.19
N ASN A 86 -6.41 -0.24 8.26
CA ASN A 86 -6.86 -1.62 8.35
C ASN A 86 -8.00 -1.75 9.37
N LEU A 87 -9.08 -2.41 8.95
CA LEU A 87 -10.20 -2.77 9.80
C LEU A 87 -10.31 -4.30 9.81
N PRO A 88 -10.03 -4.94 10.96
CA PRO A 88 -9.99 -6.40 11.03
C PRO A 88 -11.38 -7.00 10.76
N PRO A 89 -11.46 -8.28 10.37
CA PRO A 89 -12.71 -8.95 10.11
C PRO A 89 -13.71 -8.84 11.28
N GLN A 90 -14.94 -8.43 10.97
CA GLN A 90 -16.04 -8.28 11.93
C GLN A 90 -17.26 -9.06 11.42
N SER A 91 -18.11 -9.53 12.33
CA SER A 91 -19.41 -10.10 11.93
C SER A 91 -20.27 -9.03 11.26
N ILE A 92 -21.02 -9.42 10.22
CA ILE A 92 -22.03 -8.57 9.58
C ILE A 92 -23.45 -8.83 10.10
N ASP A 93 -23.62 -9.77 11.04
CA ASP A 93 -24.93 -10.12 11.59
C ASP A 93 -25.47 -9.04 12.52
N GLY A 94 -26.80 -8.92 12.58
CA GLY A 94 -27.47 -7.93 13.43
C GLY A 94 -27.04 -6.50 13.12
N ASP A 95 -26.44 -5.82 14.10
CA ASP A 95 -25.91 -4.46 13.96
C ASP A 95 -24.48 -4.41 13.38
N GLY A 96 -23.95 -5.52 12.86
CA GLY A 96 -22.57 -5.63 12.37
C GLY A 96 -22.16 -4.55 11.36
N LEU A 97 -23.01 -4.26 10.37
CA LEU A 97 -22.74 -3.18 9.40
C LEU A 97 -22.72 -1.78 10.04
N ARG A 98 -23.52 -1.54 11.08
CA ARG A 98 -23.51 -0.28 11.83
C ARG A 98 -22.24 -0.16 12.68
N ALA A 99 -21.79 -1.25 13.28
CA ALA A 99 -20.52 -1.30 13.99
C ALA A 99 -19.34 -1.04 13.03
N LEU A 100 -19.35 -1.67 11.85
CA LEU A 100 -18.37 -1.44 10.78
C LEU A 100 -18.29 0.04 10.41
N GLU A 101 -19.43 0.69 10.13
CA GLU A 101 -19.49 2.12 9.82
C GLU A 101 -18.91 2.97 10.95
N SER A 102 -19.29 2.69 12.20
CA SER A 102 -18.81 3.43 13.37
C SER A 102 -17.28 3.30 13.53
N HIS A 103 -16.75 2.09 13.39
CA HIS A 103 -15.32 1.82 13.47
C HIS A 103 -14.53 2.47 12.32
N LEU A 104 -15.11 2.48 11.12
CA LEU A 104 -14.52 3.15 9.96
C LEU A 104 -14.49 4.67 10.17
N ARG A 105 -15.60 5.29 10.62
CA ARG A 105 -15.65 6.73 10.92
C ARG A 105 -14.63 7.15 11.97
N GLN A 106 -14.46 6.34 13.03
CA GLN A 106 -13.46 6.58 14.06
C GLN A 106 -12.04 6.59 13.46
N ARG A 107 -11.72 5.60 12.64
CA ARG A 107 -10.39 5.48 12.00
C ARG A 107 -10.12 6.61 11.03
N LEU A 108 -11.08 6.93 10.16
CA LEU A 108 -10.99 8.08 9.25
C LEU A 108 -10.80 9.39 10.03
N GLY A 109 -11.49 9.56 11.15
CA GLY A 109 -11.32 10.72 12.03
C GLY A 109 -9.91 10.82 12.61
N ALA A 110 -9.30 9.69 13.00
CA ALA A 110 -7.92 9.65 13.48
C ALA A 110 -6.93 10.06 12.37
N VAL A 111 -7.09 9.52 11.16
CA VAL A 111 -6.23 9.91 10.02
C VAL A 111 -6.38 11.39 9.69
N HIS A 112 -7.60 11.93 9.66
CA HIS A 112 -7.82 13.37 9.42
C HIS A 112 -7.14 14.23 10.49
N ALA A 113 -7.22 13.85 11.76
CA ALA A 113 -6.58 14.58 12.84
C ALA A 113 -5.04 14.51 12.75
N ALA A 114 -4.50 13.35 12.41
CA ALA A 114 -3.06 13.14 12.21
C ALA A 114 -2.53 13.92 10.98
N ALA A 115 -3.25 13.89 9.86
CA ALA A 115 -2.95 14.68 8.66
C ALA A 115 -2.92 16.18 8.97
N GLY A 116 -3.95 16.69 9.66
CA GLY A 116 -4.00 18.09 10.07
C GLY A 116 -2.81 18.52 10.94
N LYS A 117 -2.33 17.66 11.85
CA LYS A 117 -1.10 17.92 12.64
C LYS A 117 0.17 17.93 11.80
N ALA A 118 0.20 17.13 10.72
CA ALA A 118 1.33 17.05 9.80
C ALA A 118 1.31 18.16 8.73
N GLY A 119 0.27 18.99 8.68
CA GLY A 119 0.10 20.03 7.67
C GLY A 119 -0.42 19.50 6.33
N THR A 120 -1.13 18.37 6.34
CA THR A 120 -1.74 17.77 5.15
C THR A 120 -3.24 17.59 5.30
N ARG A 121 -3.89 17.27 4.19
CA ARG A 121 -5.31 16.90 4.08
C ARG A 121 -5.44 15.50 3.52
N VAL A 122 -6.59 14.88 3.75
CA VAL A 122 -6.91 13.54 3.24
C VAL A 122 -7.82 13.66 2.02
N ALA A 123 -7.46 12.99 0.92
CA ALA A 123 -8.26 12.82 -0.27
C ALA A 123 -8.61 11.33 -0.47
N MET A 124 -9.91 11.02 -0.45
CA MET A 124 -10.46 9.66 -0.64
C MET A 124 -10.84 9.42 -2.10
N ILE A 125 -9.83 9.44 -2.97
CA ILE A 125 -9.96 9.20 -4.41
C ILE A 125 -8.92 8.15 -4.84
N GLY A 126 -9.20 7.38 -5.89
CA GLY A 126 -8.27 6.34 -6.35
C GLY A 126 -6.97 6.88 -6.98
N THR A 127 -7.06 7.90 -7.82
CA THR A 127 -5.90 8.53 -8.47
C THR A 127 -6.00 10.04 -8.34
N LEU A 128 -4.97 10.69 -7.81
CA LEU A 128 -4.91 12.14 -7.72
C LEU A 128 -4.78 12.76 -9.12
N PRO A 129 -5.73 13.60 -9.57
CA PRO A 129 -5.64 14.25 -10.89
C PRO A 129 -4.52 15.30 -10.98
N THR A 130 -3.98 15.71 -9.83
CA THR A 130 -2.89 16.67 -9.67
C THR A 130 -1.51 16.01 -9.72
N MET A 131 -1.44 14.68 -9.80
CA MET A 131 -0.17 13.97 -9.92
C MET A 131 0.48 14.25 -11.28
N THR A 132 1.73 14.70 -11.26
CA THR A 132 2.48 15.07 -12.46
C THR A 132 3.63 14.11 -12.72
N THR A 133 4.20 14.16 -13.93
CA THR A 133 5.40 13.41 -14.28
C THR A 133 6.57 13.81 -13.38
N GLU A 134 6.76 15.11 -13.16
CA GLU A 134 7.86 15.63 -12.34
C GLU A 134 7.79 15.13 -10.89
N PHE A 135 6.58 14.96 -10.34
CA PHE A 135 6.41 14.35 -9.03
C PHE A 135 6.81 12.87 -9.01
N LEU A 136 6.47 12.12 -10.07
CA LEU A 136 6.80 10.69 -10.20
C LEU A 136 8.26 10.42 -10.61
N GLU A 137 8.97 11.44 -11.10
CA GLU A 137 10.42 11.42 -11.34
C GLU A 137 11.23 11.79 -10.07
N ASP A 138 10.58 12.26 -9.00
CA ASP A 138 11.25 12.57 -7.73
C ASP A 138 11.31 11.31 -6.84
N PRO A 139 12.51 10.79 -6.48
CA PRO A 139 12.67 9.63 -5.60
C PRO A 139 11.85 9.67 -4.30
N GLY A 140 11.57 10.88 -3.81
CA GLY A 140 10.80 11.14 -2.61
C GLY A 140 9.32 10.79 -2.70
N TRP A 141 8.78 10.46 -3.87
CA TRP A 141 7.38 10.01 -3.98
C TRP A 141 7.17 8.60 -3.44
N ILE A 142 8.23 7.78 -3.33
CA ILE A 142 8.16 6.45 -2.72
C ILE A 142 8.49 6.51 -1.22
N THR A 143 7.75 5.72 -0.44
CA THR A 143 8.04 5.53 0.98
C THR A 143 9.44 4.93 1.18
N ASP A 144 10.23 5.55 2.05
CA ASP A 144 11.61 5.14 2.34
C ASP A 144 11.69 3.85 3.19
N GLU A 145 11.30 2.73 2.58
CA GLU A 145 11.39 1.40 3.17
C GLU A 145 12.08 0.43 2.20
N HIS A 146 12.93 -0.45 2.75
CA HIS A 146 13.70 -1.41 1.94
C HIS A 146 12.83 -2.32 1.08
N ARG A 147 11.58 -2.59 1.48
CA ARG A 147 10.66 -3.45 0.72
C ARG A 147 10.25 -2.84 -0.62
N TYR A 148 10.02 -1.52 -0.65
CA TYR A 148 9.67 -0.82 -1.89
C TYR A 148 10.87 -0.67 -2.81
N ARG A 149 12.06 -0.39 -2.26
CA ARG A 149 13.32 -0.39 -3.02
C ARG A 149 13.65 -1.78 -3.60
N GLY A 150 13.47 -2.84 -2.81
CA GLY A 150 13.66 -4.21 -3.26
C GLY A 150 12.67 -4.65 -4.33
N LEU A 151 11.42 -4.17 -4.24
CA LEU A 151 10.42 -4.36 -5.28
C LEU A 151 10.82 -3.64 -6.57
N ASN A 152 11.25 -2.36 -6.49
CA ASN A 152 11.75 -1.59 -7.62
C ASN A 152 12.89 -2.33 -8.34
N HIS A 153 13.95 -2.68 -7.62
CA HIS A 153 15.08 -3.43 -8.17
C HIS A 153 14.64 -4.74 -8.84
N SER A 154 13.74 -5.50 -8.22
CA SER A 154 13.29 -6.79 -8.76
C SER A 154 12.47 -6.63 -10.04
N ILE A 155 11.61 -5.61 -10.10
CA ILE A 155 10.84 -5.28 -11.31
C ILE A 155 11.78 -4.86 -12.44
N MET A 156 12.70 -3.93 -12.17
CA MET A 156 13.60 -3.41 -13.19
C MET A 156 14.60 -4.45 -13.70
N GLU A 157 15.17 -5.27 -12.80
CA GLU A 157 16.02 -6.40 -13.18
C GLU A 157 15.27 -7.41 -14.07
N SER A 158 14.00 -7.68 -13.77
CA SER A 158 13.19 -8.62 -14.54
C SER A 158 12.76 -8.05 -15.89
N ARG A 159 12.53 -6.74 -15.99
CA ARG A 159 12.15 -6.06 -17.23
C ARG A 159 13.34 -5.91 -18.17
N GLY A 160 14.48 -5.44 -17.66
CA GLY A 160 15.67 -5.16 -18.48
C GLY A 160 15.53 -3.96 -19.43
N GLU A 161 14.47 -3.16 -19.28
CA GLU A 161 14.14 -1.98 -20.09
C GLU A 161 13.38 -0.96 -19.24
N LEU A 162 13.21 0.26 -19.78
CA LEU A 162 12.45 1.34 -19.16
C LEU A 162 10.99 0.95 -18.88
N LEU A 163 10.37 1.63 -17.92
CA LEU A 163 8.95 1.50 -17.65
C LEU A 163 8.16 2.43 -18.56
N HIS A 164 7.63 1.86 -19.64
CA HIS A 164 6.75 2.58 -20.55
C HIS A 164 5.33 2.67 -19.99
N ILE A 165 4.84 3.90 -19.79
CA ILE A 165 3.44 4.18 -19.47
C ILE A 165 2.78 4.81 -20.70
N ASP A 166 1.72 4.19 -21.19
CA ASP A 166 0.86 4.70 -22.26
C ASP A 166 -0.61 4.59 -21.83
N VAL A 167 -1.22 5.73 -21.52
CA VAL A 167 -2.62 5.82 -21.10
C VAL A 167 -3.34 6.75 -22.07
N ALA A 168 -4.36 6.23 -22.76
CA ALA A 168 -5.11 7.00 -23.74
C ALA A 168 -6.62 6.85 -23.54
N ARG A 169 -7.32 7.99 -23.49
CA ARG A 169 -8.79 8.06 -23.57
C ARG A 169 -9.24 9.34 -24.27
N MET A 170 -9.77 10.34 -23.55
CA MET A 170 -10.03 11.68 -24.09
C MET A 170 -8.73 12.48 -24.23
N GLU A 171 -7.80 12.23 -23.32
CA GLU A 171 -6.42 12.73 -23.33
C GLU A 171 -5.47 11.53 -23.46
N SER A 172 -4.24 11.80 -23.89
CA SER A 172 -3.19 10.79 -24.00
C SER A 172 -1.97 11.21 -23.19
N TYR A 173 -1.45 10.28 -22.40
CA TYR A 173 -0.21 10.41 -21.66
C TYR A 173 0.73 9.28 -22.09
N ARG A 174 1.96 9.64 -22.45
CA ARG A 174 3.03 8.69 -22.74
C ARG A 174 4.33 9.16 -22.13
N HIS A 175 4.97 8.30 -21.36
CA HIS A 175 6.25 8.60 -20.74
C HIS A 175 7.02 7.31 -20.43
N ASP A 176 8.35 7.39 -20.51
CA ASP A 176 9.28 6.30 -20.16
C ASP A 176 10.00 6.66 -18.87
N PHE A 177 9.73 5.92 -17.79
CA PHE A 177 10.44 6.09 -16.52
C PHE A 177 11.67 5.18 -16.47
N GLU A 178 12.74 5.66 -15.84
CA GLU A 178 13.97 4.87 -15.62
C GLU A 178 13.73 3.69 -14.68
N ASP A 179 12.77 3.81 -13.77
CA ASP A 179 12.35 2.76 -12.85
C ASP A 179 10.90 2.98 -12.35
N ILE A 180 10.49 2.32 -11.26
CA ILE A 180 9.18 2.56 -10.64
C ILE A 180 9.21 3.54 -9.46
N SER A 181 10.33 4.21 -9.14
CA SER A 181 10.46 5.00 -7.90
C SER A 181 11.28 6.28 -8.02
N THR A 182 12.27 6.26 -8.88
CA THR A 182 13.50 7.06 -8.97
C THR A 182 14.25 7.16 -7.66
#